data_AF-A0A7R9KL35-F1
#
_entry.id   AF-A0A7R9KL35-F1
#
_cell.length_a   1.000
_cell.length_b   1.000
_cell.length_c   1.000
_cell.angle_alpha   90.00
_cell.angle_beta   90.00
_cell.angle_gamma   90.00
#
_symmetry.space_group_name_H-M   'P 1'
#
loop_
_entity.id
_entity.type
_entity.pdbx_description
1 polymer ?
#
loop_
_entity_poly.entity_id
_entity_poly.type
_entity_poly.pdbx_seq_one_letter_code
_entity_poly.pdbx_strand_id
1 'polypeptide(L)' 'MIKYDPDAGTFVKLGGFGLATKHMNDGQSHTQCSGVDEYLAPEVRQGRRYDTKCDMYSLGVTVQHMFNFDANTLL' A
#
# COMPACT_ATOMS: atom_id res chain seq x y z
N MET A 1 -9.18 8.02 -9.17
CA MET A 1 -10.05 7.67 -10.31
C MET A 1 -10.63 6.29 -10.01
N ILE A 2 -11.91 6.19 -9.68
CA ILE A 2 -12.55 4.90 -9.39
C ILE A 2 -13.30 4.50 -10.66
N LYS A 3 -12.91 3.37 -11.27
CA LYS A 3 -13.66 2.79 -12.39
C LYS A 3 -14.85 2.02 -11.81
N TYR A 4 -16.04 2.36 -12.28
CA TYR A 4 -17.27 1.65 -11.98
C TYR A 4 -17.50 0.57 -13.02
N ASP A 5 -17.58 -0.67 -12.55
CA ASP A 5 -18.01 -1.81 -13.33
C ASP A 5 -19.34 -2.30 -12.74
N PRO A 6 -20.47 -2.11 -13.43
CA PRO A 6 -21.78 -2.54 -12.96
C PRO A 6 -21.91 -4.07 -12.87
N ASP A 7 -21.05 -4.84 -13.55
CA ASP A 7 -21.13 -6.29 -13.64
C ASP A 7 -20.22 -7.00 -12.62
N ALA A 8 -19.33 -6.27 -11.93
CA ALA A 8 -18.33 -6.81 -11.01
C ALA A 8 -18.90 -7.30 -9.65
N GLY A 9 -20.20 -7.14 -9.39
CA GLY A 9 -20.91 -7.65 -8.21
C GLY A 9 -20.56 -6.98 -6.86
N THR A 10 -19.34 -6.51 -6.65
CA THR A 10 -18.92 -5.78 -5.43
C THR A 10 -18.07 -4.55 -5.78
N PHE A 11 -18.41 -3.41 -5.17
CA PHE A 11 -17.74 -2.14 -5.41
C PHE A 11 -16.83 -1.75 -4.25
N VAL A 12 -15.51 -1.69 -4.49
CA VAL A 12 -14.51 -1.31 -3.48
C VAL A 12 -14.01 0.10 -3.75
N LYS A 13 -14.01 0.96 -2.72
CA LYS A 13 -13.45 2.32 -2.77
C LYS A 13 -12.25 2.42 -1.83
N LEU A 14 -11.16 3.01 -2.31
CA LEU A 14 -10.02 3.38 -1.45
C LEU A 14 -10.36 4.66 -0.66
N GLY A 15 -10.06 4.66 0.63
CA GLY A 15 -10.16 5.81 1.53
C GLY A 15 -8.87 5.99 2.35
N GLY A 16 -8.80 7.03 3.19
CA GLY A 16 -7.67 7.22 4.11
C GLY A 16 -6.45 7.97 3.53
N PHE A 17 -6.65 9.00 2.71
CA PHE A 17 -5.57 9.74 2.04
C PHE A 17 -4.81 10.75 2.93
N GLY A 18 -4.88 10.63 4.26
CA GLY A 18 -4.24 11.59 5.18
C GLY A 18 -2.71 11.60 5.11
N LEU A 19 -2.10 10.50 4.64
CA LEU A 19 -0.66 10.37 4.42
C LEU A 19 -0.27 10.41 2.95
N ALA A 20 -1.24 10.58 2.04
CA ALA A 20 -1.00 10.56 0.61
C ALA A 20 -0.16 11.76 0.19
N THR A 21 0.88 11.50 -0.60
CA THR A 21 1.79 12.51 -1.13
C THR A 21 1.71 12.55 -2.65
N LYS A 22 2.00 13.71 -3.26
CA LYS A 22 2.10 13.81 -4.70
C LYS A 22 3.42 13.19 -5.15
N HIS A 23 3.36 12.29 -6.12
CA HIS A 23 4.55 11.82 -6.80
C HIS A 23 5.12 12.96 -7.65
N MET A 24 6.24 13.54 -7.22
CA MET A 24 6.98 14.52 -7.99
C MET A 24 8.19 13.83 -8.64
N ASN A 25 8.40 14.07 -9.94
CA ASN A 25 9.53 13.53 -10.70
C ASN A 25 10.91 14.07 -10.26
N ASP A 26 10.96 14.89 -9.21
CA ASP A 26 12.17 15.44 -8.60
C ASP A 26 12.76 14.55 -7.50
N GLY A 27 12.12 13.41 -7.21
CA GLY A 27 12.56 12.45 -6.20
C GLY A 27 12.44 12.97 -4.76
N GLN A 28 11.67 14.03 -4.54
CA GLN A 28 11.52 14.70 -3.24
C GLN A 28 10.06 15.07 -2.98
N SER A 29 9.23 14.10 -2.58
CA SER A 29 7.93 14.40 -1.94
C SER A 29 7.39 13.14 -1.27
N HIS A 30 8.02 12.71 -0.18
CA HIS A 30 7.57 11.56 0.58
C HIS A 30 7.42 11.92 2.06
N THR A 31 6.26 11.61 2.63
CA THR A 31 5.93 11.82 4.05
C THR A 31 6.92 11.00 4.87
N GLN A 32 7.81 11.64 5.63
CA GLN A 32 8.86 10.91 6.36
C GLN A 32 8.26 9.82 7.26
N CYS A 33 8.71 8.58 7.08
CA CYS A 33 8.47 7.42 7.96
C CYS A 33 7.06 7.34 8.58
N SER A 34 6.02 7.60 7.79
CA SER A 34 4.63 7.62 8.28
C SER A 34 3.84 6.50 7.61
N GLY A 35 3.21 5.65 8.41
CA GLY A 35 2.41 4.52 7.95
C GLY A 35 2.05 3.58 9.11
N VAL A 36 1.34 2.50 8.81
CA VAL A 36 1.08 1.42 9.77
C VAL A 36 2.21 0.40 9.66
N ASP A 37 2.85 0.08 10.79
CA ASP A 37 4.08 -0.71 10.81
C ASP A 37 3.99 -2.03 10.03
N GLU A 38 2.85 -2.73 10.09
CA GLU A 38 2.62 -4.02 9.43
C GLU A 38 2.56 -3.94 7.90
N TYR A 39 2.14 -2.80 7.35
CA TYR A 39 2.00 -2.56 5.92
C TYR A 39 3.19 -1.80 5.32
N LEU A 40 4.12 -1.36 6.16
CA LEU A 40 5.22 -0.50 5.78
C LEU A 40 6.27 -1.26 4.96
N ALA A 41 6.54 -0.78 3.75
CA ALA A 41 7.62 -1.33 2.93
C ALA A 41 8.98 -1.17 3.63
N PRO A 42 9.92 -2.12 3.47
CA PRO A 42 11.17 -2.13 4.21
C PRO A 42 12.03 -0.88 3.95
N GLU A 43 12.00 -0.33 2.74
CA GLU A 43 12.65 0.93 2.38
C GLU A 43 12.06 2.14 3.12
N VAL A 44 10.75 2.15 3.33
CA VAL A 44 10.06 3.22 4.07
C VAL A 44 10.41 3.12 5.56
N ARG A 45 10.41 1.91 6.13
CA ARG A 45 10.80 1.66 7.53
C ARG A 45 12.24 2.10 7.82
N GLN A 46 13.13 1.94 6.86
CA GLN A 46 14.53 2.36 6.96
C GLN A 46 14.73 3.87 6.73
N GLY A 47 13.65 4.64 6.53
CA GLY A 47 13.72 6.06 6.21
C GLY A 47 14.45 6.35 4.89
N ARG A 48 14.57 5.36 4.01
CA ARG A 48 15.16 5.55 2.68
C ARG A 48 14.16 6.28 1.80
N ARG A 49 14.68 6.84 0.70
CA ARG A 49 13.82 7.35 -0.36
C ARG A 49 13.00 6.19 -0.92
N TYR A 50 11.70 6.37 -0.95
CA TYR A 50 10.75 5.43 -1.52
C TYR A 50 10.01 6.09 -2.68
N ASP A 51 9.27 5.31 -3.45
CA ASP A 51 8.47 5.75 -4.59
C ASP A 51 7.11 5.02 -4.56
N THR A 52 6.35 5.06 -5.66
CA THR A 52 5.06 4.36 -5.77
C THR A 52 5.14 2.83 -5.56
N LYS A 53 6.34 2.23 -5.52
CA LYS A 53 6.49 0.80 -5.21
C LYS A 53 6.17 0.46 -3.76
N CYS A 54 6.26 1.41 -2.81
CA CYS A 54 5.87 1.14 -1.42
C CYS A 54 4.37 0.82 -1.29
N ASP A 55 3.54 1.42 -2.15
CA ASP A 55 2.10 1.15 -2.21
C ASP A 55 1.83 -0.29 -2.70
N MET A 56 2.67 -0.81 -3.60
CA MET A 56 2.57 -2.19 -4.07
C MET A 56 2.93 -3.21 -2.99
N TYR A 57 3.92 -2.90 -2.14
CA TYR A 57 4.22 -3.72 -0.97
C TYR A 57 3.03 -3.79 -0.01
N SER A 58 2.46 -2.62 0.33
CA SER A 58 1.30 -2.50 1.21
C SER A 58 0.08 -3.27 0.65
N LEU A 59 -0.13 -3.22 -0.67
CA LEU A 59 -1.15 -4.00 -1.37
C LEU A 59 -0.89 -5.51 -1.26
N GLY A 60 0.36 -5.95 -1.38
CA GLY A 60 0.76 -7.35 -1.21
C GLY A 60 0.43 -7.88 0.19
N VAL A 61 0.74 -7.11 1.24
CA VAL A 61 0.38 -7.43 2.63
C VAL A 61 -1.16 -7.47 2.79
N THR A 62 -1.88 -6.54 2.16
CA THR A 62 -3.37 -6.55 2.18
C THR A 62 -3.93 -7.83 1.57
N VAL A 63 -3.41 -8.25 0.41
CA VAL A 63 -3.80 -9.51 -0.24
C VAL A 63 -3.43 -10.70 0.65
N GLN A 64 -2.26 -10.68 1.31
CA GLN A 64 -1.88 -11.72 2.27
C GLN A 64 -2.95 -11.92 3.34
N HIS A 65 -3.41 -10.84 3.96
CA HIS A 65 -4.46 -10.86 4.99
C HIS A 65 -5.81 -11.30 4.43
N MET A 66 -6.19 -10.86 3.23
CA MET A 66 -7.47 -11.23 2.61
C MET A 66 -7.59 -12.73 2.33
N PHE A 67 -6.51 -13.35 1.87
CA PHE A 67 -6.47 -14.77 1.56
C PHE A 67 -5.99 -15.63 2.74
N ASN A 68 -5.76 -15.00 3.90
CA ASN A 68 -5.26 -15.64 5.12
C ASN A 68 -4.08 -16.57 4.80
N PHE A 69 -3.12 -16.08 4.02
CA PHE A 69 -1.88 -16.80 3.72
C PHE A 69 -1.06 -16.85 5.02
N ASP A 70 -1.44 -17.77 5.90
CA ASP A 70 -0.66 -18.15 7.06
C ASP A 70 0.60 -18.85 6.54
N ALA A 71 1.73 -18.15 6.63
CA ALA A 71 3.04 -18.74 6.41
C ALA A 71 3.33 -19.89 7.39
N ASN A 72 2.55 -20.00 8.47
CA ASN A 72 2.65 -21.05 9.49
C ASN A 72 1.90 -22.34 9.15
N THR A 73 1.06 -22.37 8.11
CA THR A 73 0.30 -23.58 7.71
C THR A 73 1.04 -24.41 6.65
N LEU A 74 2.25 -23.99 6.26
CA LEU A 74 3.13 -24.67 5.29
C LEU A 74 4.38 -25.28 5.95
N LEU A 75 4.40 -25.44 7.28
CA LEU A 75 5.41 -26.19 8.03
C LEU A 75 4.77 -27.35 8.79
#